data_AF-A0A9Q0S015-F1
#
_entry.id   AF-A0A9Q0S015-F1
#
_cell.length_a   1.000
_cell.length_b   1.000
_cell.length_c   1.000
_cell.angle_alpha   90.00
_cell.angle_beta   90.00
_cell.angle_gamma   90.00
#
_symmetry.space_group_name_H-M   'P 1'
#
loop_
_entity.id
_entity.type
_entity.pdbx_description
1 polymer ?
#
loop_
_entity_poly.entity_id
_entity_poly.type
_entity_poly.pdbx_seq_one_letter_code
_entity_poly.pdbx_strand_id
1 'polypeptide(L)'
;MKAKFNISLVIPSDGVYHALSNMPEESTLVNGDGTTTVRFQQSVRMSSYLACFIVSDFTHKKGQVTNGPEMRVYATPAQIDKVDFALLTGLNVTEYYINYFNVSYPLPKLDMAAIPDFVRSHGTLGAITMAWWDDLWLNEGFASYIEYKGTDFAYKDWKMMDQFLIDDLHSMLCLHGLSKWDFQLLIDLAWDRDNVRDQDYFTCMQNIAANPAGESLVWNYVRDNWSNMVARFGLNERYLGRMIPSICGRFKSQTRLDEVKAFFAKYPDAGAGAAAREQAIQDITNRIKWLENNQQKVSDWLTKNNNQN
;
A
#
# COMPACT_ATOMS: atom_id res chain seq x y z
N MET A 1 19.81 9.22 -14.36
CA MET A 1 21.04 8.85 -15.10
C MET A 1 21.68 7.64 -14.40
N LYS A 2 22.04 6.57 -15.12
CA LYS A 2 22.64 5.34 -14.55
C LYS A 2 24.12 5.22 -14.92
N ALA A 3 24.95 4.72 -14.01
CA ALA A 3 26.39 4.55 -14.19
C ALA A 3 26.88 3.24 -13.53
N LYS A 4 28.12 2.85 -13.83
CA LYS A 4 28.84 1.83 -13.07
C LYS A 4 29.71 2.53 -12.03
N PHE A 5 29.77 1.99 -10.82
CA PHE A 5 30.51 2.57 -9.70
C PHE A 5 31.66 1.65 -9.31
N ASN A 6 32.86 2.22 -9.18
CA ASN A 6 34.01 1.57 -8.56
C ASN A 6 34.17 2.19 -7.17
N ILE A 7 33.96 1.41 -6.12
CA ILE A 7 33.95 1.90 -4.74
C ILE A 7 35.19 1.38 -4.02
N SER A 8 35.88 2.26 -3.31
CA SER A 8 36.98 1.91 -2.42
C SER A 8 36.82 2.71 -1.13
N LEU A 9 36.94 2.04 0.01
CA LEU A 9 36.83 2.65 1.33
C LEU A 9 38.15 2.52 2.06
N VAL A 10 38.52 3.57 2.79
CA VAL A 10 39.69 3.56 3.69
C VAL A 10 39.15 3.48 5.11
N ILE A 11 39.55 2.45 5.85
CA ILE A 11 39.09 2.16 7.21
C ILE A 11 40.29 2.00 8.16
N PRO A 12 40.12 2.16 9.48
CA PRO A 12 41.17 1.84 10.44
C PRO A 12 41.62 0.37 10.35
N SER A 13 42.91 0.12 10.51
CA SER A 13 43.51 -1.24 10.51
C SER A 13 43.47 -1.94 11.87
N ASP A 14 42.71 -1.41 12.83
CA ASP A 14 42.59 -1.96 14.19
C ASP A 14 41.79 -3.28 14.24
N GLY A 15 41.16 -3.67 13.12
CA GLY A 15 40.34 -4.87 13.01
C GLY A 15 38.95 -4.74 13.65
N VAL A 16 38.61 -3.55 14.17
CA VAL A 16 37.30 -3.27 14.77
C VAL A 16 36.28 -2.99 13.68
N TYR A 17 36.68 -2.20 12.67
CA TYR A 17 35.79 -1.81 11.57
C TYR A 17 35.98 -2.69 10.35
N HIS A 18 34.89 -2.95 9.64
CA HIS A 18 34.88 -3.54 8.31
C HIS A 18 34.06 -2.67 7.36
N ALA A 19 34.29 -2.85 6.05
CA ALA A 19 33.61 -2.14 4.99
C ALA A 19 32.64 -3.05 4.24
N LEU A 20 31.44 -2.54 3.95
CA LEU A 20 30.46 -3.18 3.08
C LEU A 20 30.10 -2.22 1.94
N SER A 21 29.72 -2.79 0.81
CA SER A 21 29.11 -2.06 -0.32
C SER A 21 28.21 -2.99 -1.13
N ASN A 22 27.59 -2.48 -2.19
CA ASN A 22 26.68 -3.22 -3.07
C ASN A 22 27.31 -4.51 -3.61
N MET A 23 28.58 -4.47 -3.99
CA MET A 23 29.29 -5.58 -4.62
C MET A 23 30.22 -6.31 -3.62
N PRO A 24 30.65 -7.55 -3.91
CA PRO A 24 31.63 -8.24 -3.09
C PRO A 24 32.97 -7.50 -3.03
N GLU A 25 33.71 -7.73 -1.95
CA GLU A 25 35.09 -7.29 -1.84
C GLU A 25 35.93 -7.92 -2.96
N GLU A 26 36.75 -7.10 -3.60
CA GLU A 26 37.69 -7.50 -4.64
C GLU A 26 39.11 -7.62 -4.08
N SER A 27 39.53 -6.67 -3.26
CA SER A 27 40.87 -6.68 -2.63
C SER A 27 40.95 -5.79 -1.41
N THR A 28 41.92 -6.08 -0.56
CA THR A 28 42.26 -5.29 0.64
C THR A 28 43.75 -4.98 0.67
N LEU A 29 44.11 -3.72 0.97
CA LEU A 29 45.49 -3.22 1.03
C LEU A 29 45.74 -2.51 2.35
N VAL A 30 46.72 -2.96 3.14
CA VAL A 30 47.18 -2.27 4.35
C VAL A 30 48.16 -1.16 3.94
N ASN A 31 47.86 0.10 4.29
CA ASN A 31 48.57 1.28 3.77
C ASN A 31 49.82 1.67 4.58
N GLY A 32 50.09 1.01 5.71
CA GLY A 32 51.26 1.28 6.56
C GLY A 32 51.14 2.53 7.46
N ASP A 33 50.05 3.29 7.34
CA ASP A 33 49.71 4.47 8.15
C ASP A 33 48.64 4.19 9.23
N GLY A 34 48.38 2.91 9.50
CA GLY A 34 47.29 2.47 10.38
C GLY A 34 45.93 2.39 9.70
N THR A 35 45.86 2.57 8.37
CA THR A 35 44.63 2.38 7.58
C THR A 35 44.72 1.21 6.61
N THR A 36 43.54 0.71 6.23
CA THR A 36 43.34 -0.36 5.27
C THR A 36 42.37 0.12 4.18
N THR A 37 42.76 -0.03 2.91
CA THR A 37 41.89 0.24 1.77
C THR A 37 41.21 -1.04 1.31
N VAL A 38 39.89 -1.06 1.40
CA VAL A 38 39.03 -2.14 0.87
C VAL A 38 38.46 -1.70 -0.46
N ARG A 39 38.66 -2.49 -1.51
CA ARG A 39 38.13 -2.26 -2.87
C ARG A 39 37.03 -3.27 -3.16
N PHE A 40 35.93 -2.78 -3.73
CA PHE A 40 34.80 -3.61 -4.15
C PHE A 40 34.78 -3.77 -5.67
N GLN A 41 34.23 -4.91 -6.13
CA GLN A 41 34.02 -5.14 -7.56
C GLN A 41 33.17 -4.03 -8.18
N GLN A 42 33.38 -3.75 -9.46
CA GLN A 42 32.59 -2.76 -10.19
C GLN A 42 31.09 -3.11 -10.17
N SER A 43 30.24 -2.12 -9.88
CA SER A 43 28.79 -2.33 -9.86
C SER A 43 28.20 -2.63 -11.25
N VAL A 44 27.02 -3.26 -11.25
CA VAL A 44 26.12 -3.21 -12.40
C VAL A 44 25.74 -1.76 -12.72
N ARG A 45 25.21 -1.51 -13.92
CA ARG A 45 24.73 -0.17 -14.30
C ARG A 45 23.48 0.19 -13.47
N MET A 46 23.63 1.07 -12.49
CA MET A 46 22.58 1.44 -11.54
C MET A 46 22.47 2.96 -11.37
N SER A 47 21.37 3.43 -10.77
CA SER A 47 21.19 4.84 -10.40
C SER A 47 22.03 5.18 -9.17
N SER A 48 22.49 6.43 -9.06
CA SER A 48 23.37 6.86 -7.96
C SER A 48 22.75 6.70 -6.58
N TYR A 49 21.43 6.84 -6.44
CA TYR A 49 20.74 6.67 -5.15
C TYR A 49 20.73 5.22 -4.63
N LEU A 50 21.11 4.24 -5.46
CA LEU A 50 21.27 2.85 -5.04
C LEU A 50 22.69 2.53 -4.56
N ALA A 51 23.66 3.42 -4.81
CA ALA A 51 25.02 3.21 -4.33
C ALA A 51 25.04 3.32 -2.80
N CYS A 52 25.54 2.28 -2.13
CA CYS A 52 25.56 2.17 -0.68
C CYS A 52 26.91 1.64 -0.22
N PHE A 53 27.37 2.15 0.91
CA PHE A 53 28.50 1.59 1.63
C PHE A 53 28.31 1.79 3.14
N ILE A 54 28.88 0.89 3.93
CA ILE A 54 28.79 0.89 5.39
C ILE A 54 30.20 0.65 5.93
N VAL A 55 30.61 1.44 6.92
CA VAL A 55 31.79 1.17 7.74
C VAL A 55 31.31 1.00 9.17
N SER A 56 31.51 -0.18 9.76
CA SER A 56 30.95 -0.49 11.07
C SER A 56 31.73 -1.59 11.78
N ASP A 57 31.46 -1.74 13.08
CA ASP A 57 31.88 -2.86 13.94
C ASP A 57 30.82 -3.97 14.03
N PHE A 58 29.89 -4.00 13.07
CA PHE A 58 28.81 -4.96 13.07
C PHE A 58 29.32 -6.40 12.90
N THR A 59 28.50 -7.35 13.36
CA THR A 59 28.68 -8.77 13.06
C THR A 59 27.47 -9.25 12.25
N HIS A 60 27.53 -10.46 11.70
CA HIS A 60 26.46 -10.98 10.85
C HIS A 60 26.20 -12.47 11.05
N LYS A 61 24.96 -12.87 10.75
CA LYS A 61 24.58 -14.25 10.44
C LYS A 61 24.39 -14.37 8.93
N LYS A 62 24.55 -15.59 8.40
CA LYS A 62 24.48 -15.84 6.97
C LYS A 62 23.71 -17.11 6.63
N GLY A 63 23.18 -17.16 5.42
CA GLY A 63 22.51 -18.32 4.85
C GLY A 63 22.57 -18.31 3.33
N GLN A 64 22.15 -19.42 2.73
CA GLN A 64 22.20 -19.62 1.28
C GLN A 64 20.80 -19.76 0.72
N VAL A 65 20.46 -18.95 -0.29
CA VAL A 65 19.21 -19.12 -1.05
C VAL A 65 19.40 -20.32 -1.99
N THR A 66 18.47 -21.28 -2.00
CA THR A 66 18.56 -22.57 -2.72
C THR A 66 18.92 -22.40 -4.21
N ASN A 67 18.44 -21.34 -4.86
CA ASN A 67 18.73 -20.99 -6.26
C ASN A 67 19.19 -19.52 -6.42
N GLY A 68 19.86 -18.97 -5.41
CA GLY A 68 20.14 -17.54 -5.34
C GLY A 68 21.46 -17.18 -4.67
N PRO A 69 21.60 -15.91 -4.24
CA PRO A 69 22.84 -15.41 -3.64
C PRO A 69 23.05 -15.93 -2.21
N GLU A 70 24.27 -15.81 -1.70
CA GLU A 70 24.50 -15.82 -0.25
C GLU A 70 23.83 -14.56 0.35
N MET A 71 23.08 -14.76 1.44
CA MET A 71 22.42 -13.69 2.18
C MET A 71 23.07 -13.50 3.54
N ARG A 72 23.30 -12.24 3.93
CA ARG A 72 23.87 -11.89 5.23
C ARG A 72 23.05 -10.81 5.91
N VAL A 73 22.83 -10.94 7.21
CA VAL A 73 22.14 -9.93 8.02
C VAL A 73 23.09 -9.41 9.09
N TYR A 74 23.46 -8.14 8.95
CA TYR A 74 24.37 -7.41 9.81
C TYR A 74 23.63 -6.65 10.91
N ALA A 75 24.17 -6.67 12.12
CA ALA A 75 23.69 -5.90 13.25
C ALA A 75 24.84 -5.59 14.22
N THR A 76 24.61 -4.70 15.18
CA THR A 76 25.55 -4.51 16.29
C THR A 76 25.74 -5.84 17.04
N PRO A 77 26.93 -6.11 17.61
CA PRO A 77 27.19 -7.34 18.36
C PRO A 77 26.15 -7.64 19.44
N ALA A 78 25.64 -6.62 20.11
CA ALA A 78 24.62 -6.75 21.15
C ALA A 78 23.23 -7.19 20.64
N GLN A 79 22.97 -7.12 19.34
CA GLN A 79 21.66 -7.41 18.74
C GLN A 79 21.69 -8.59 17.76
N ILE A 80 22.83 -9.27 17.61
CA ILE A 80 23.00 -10.33 16.60
C ILE A 80 22.03 -11.50 16.77
N ASP A 81 21.61 -11.80 18.00
CA ASP A 81 20.66 -12.88 18.27
C ASP A 81 19.22 -12.56 17.80
N LYS A 82 18.94 -11.32 17.39
CA LYS A 82 17.62 -10.91 16.91
C LYS A 82 17.46 -11.01 15.39
N VAL A 83 18.53 -11.35 14.65
CA VAL A 83 18.51 -11.28 13.17
C VAL A 83 17.97 -12.56 12.51
N ASP A 84 17.76 -13.64 13.26
CA ASP A 84 17.36 -14.94 12.70
C ASP A 84 16.04 -14.86 11.94
N PHE A 85 15.06 -14.12 12.45
CA PHE A 85 13.78 -13.94 11.77
C PHE A 85 13.96 -13.24 10.41
N ALA A 86 14.76 -12.18 10.36
CA ALA A 86 15.02 -11.45 9.12
C ALA A 86 15.77 -12.34 8.10
N LEU A 87 16.77 -13.11 8.57
CA LEU A 87 17.53 -14.03 7.72
C LEU A 87 16.63 -15.13 7.14
N LEU A 88 15.89 -15.85 7.98
CA LEU A 88 15.02 -16.95 7.54
C LEU A 88 13.91 -16.47 6.60
N THR A 89 13.28 -15.33 6.93
CA THR A 89 12.27 -14.71 6.05
C THR A 89 12.88 -14.31 4.71
N GLY A 90 14.03 -13.64 4.73
CA GLY A 90 14.72 -13.20 3.53
C GLY A 90 15.09 -14.35 2.60
N LEU A 91 15.59 -15.47 3.15
CA LEU A 91 15.91 -16.67 2.38
C LEU A 91 14.66 -17.24 1.67
N ASN A 92 13.58 -17.46 2.43
CA ASN A 92 12.34 -18.05 1.90
C ASN A 92 11.66 -17.15 0.86
N VAL A 93 11.55 -15.85 1.12
CA VAL A 93 10.91 -14.89 0.23
C VAL A 93 11.72 -14.69 -1.06
N THR A 94 13.06 -14.65 -0.95
CA THR A 94 13.91 -14.52 -2.13
C THR A 94 13.82 -15.77 -3.01
N GLU A 95 13.86 -16.97 -2.42
CA GLU A 95 13.67 -18.22 -3.15
C GLU A 95 12.31 -18.27 -3.86
N TYR A 96 11.25 -17.89 -3.14
CA TYR A 96 9.92 -17.78 -3.72
C TYR A 96 9.89 -16.86 -4.94
N TYR A 97 10.50 -15.68 -4.87
CA TYR A 97 10.47 -14.75 -6.00
C TYR A 97 11.30 -15.18 -7.20
N ILE A 98 12.43 -15.84 -6.98
CA ILE A 98 13.22 -16.44 -8.06
C ILE A 98 12.36 -17.46 -8.82
N ASN A 99 11.65 -18.32 -8.09
CA ASN A 99 10.79 -19.34 -8.67
C ASN A 99 9.52 -18.76 -9.30
N TYR A 100 8.86 -17.80 -8.64
CA TYR A 100 7.61 -17.19 -9.06
C TYR A 100 7.77 -16.37 -10.35
N PHE A 101 8.81 -15.54 -10.44
CA PHE A 101 9.08 -14.77 -11.65
C PHE A 101 9.88 -15.56 -12.70
N ASN A 102 10.42 -16.71 -12.32
CA ASN A 102 11.34 -17.49 -13.15
C ASN A 102 12.54 -16.63 -13.63
N VAL A 103 13.08 -15.81 -12.73
CA VAL A 103 14.20 -14.90 -12.97
C VAL A 103 15.20 -15.06 -11.83
N SER A 104 16.45 -15.39 -12.17
CA SER A 104 17.54 -15.48 -11.20
C SER A 104 17.83 -14.12 -10.56
N TYR A 105 18.25 -14.13 -9.29
CA TYR A 105 18.66 -12.91 -8.61
C TYR A 105 19.88 -12.29 -9.31
N PRO A 106 19.87 -10.99 -9.63
CA PRO A 106 20.82 -10.41 -10.56
C PRO A 106 22.20 -10.06 -9.97
N LEU A 107 22.34 -10.11 -8.63
CA LEU A 107 23.58 -9.76 -7.93
C LEU A 107 24.20 -10.98 -7.24
N PRO A 108 25.53 -11.00 -7.01
CA PRO A 108 26.21 -12.16 -6.44
C PRO A 108 25.94 -12.37 -4.95
N LYS A 109 25.44 -11.35 -4.24
CA LYS A 109 25.16 -11.38 -2.80
C LYS A 109 23.95 -10.50 -2.46
N LEU A 110 23.35 -10.73 -1.30
CA LEU A 110 22.31 -9.88 -0.72
C LEU A 110 22.60 -9.62 0.75
N ASP A 111 22.99 -8.39 1.08
CA ASP A 111 23.30 -7.98 2.45
C ASP A 111 22.17 -7.10 3.01
N MET A 112 21.74 -7.39 4.23
CA MET A 112 20.84 -6.54 5.02
C MET A 112 21.60 -6.01 6.24
N ALA A 113 21.35 -4.77 6.67
CA ALA A 113 21.98 -4.18 7.84
C ALA A 113 20.96 -3.44 8.72
N ALA A 114 20.94 -3.75 10.01
CA ALA A 114 20.10 -3.07 10.99
C ALA A 114 20.81 -1.82 11.55
N ILE A 115 20.48 -0.65 11.00
CA ILE A 115 21.09 0.64 11.38
C ILE A 115 20.30 1.29 12.54
N PRO A 116 20.90 1.55 13.71
CA PRO A 116 20.18 2.07 14.89
C PRO A 116 19.54 3.46 14.70
N ASP A 117 20.19 4.35 13.94
CA ASP A 117 19.75 5.72 13.70
C ASP A 117 19.49 5.92 12.20
N PHE A 118 18.32 5.45 11.75
CA PHE A 118 17.94 5.46 10.34
C PHE A 118 16.70 6.33 10.11
N VAL A 119 16.88 7.48 9.44
CA VAL A 119 15.79 8.32 8.96
C VAL A 119 15.37 7.83 7.57
N ARG A 120 14.16 7.27 7.45
CA ARG A 120 13.62 6.79 6.16
C ARG A 120 13.31 7.97 5.23
N SER A 121 14.03 8.07 4.12
CA SER A 121 13.48 8.61 2.86
C SER A 121 12.73 7.47 2.16
N HIS A 122 11.47 7.69 1.77
CA HIS A 122 10.49 6.67 1.37
C HIS A 122 10.79 5.98 0.02
N GLY A 123 11.82 5.13 -0.05
CA GLY A 123 12.15 4.39 -1.27
C GLY A 123 12.45 2.92 -1.03
N THR A 124 11.75 2.06 -1.75
CA THR A 124 12.06 0.63 -1.92
C THR A 124 13.27 0.49 -2.86
N LEU A 125 14.27 -0.29 -2.44
CA LEU A 125 15.50 -0.53 -3.22
C LEU A 125 15.25 -1.69 -4.20
N GLY A 126 14.86 -1.37 -5.43
CA GLY A 126 14.61 -2.35 -6.50
C GLY A 126 15.75 -2.45 -7.54
N ALA A 127 15.95 -3.64 -8.10
CA ALA A 127 16.81 -3.84 -9.29
C ALA A 127 16.21 -3.18 -10.55
N ILE A 128 14.88 -3.08 -10.58
CA ILE A 128 14.13 -2.26 -11.54
C ILE A 128 14.06 -0.85 -10.96
N THR A 129 14.58 0.12 -11.70
CA THR A 129 14.64 1.52 -11.29
C THR A 129 13.97 2.38 -12.34
N MET A 130 13.12 3.30 -11.89
CA MET A 130 12.37 4.24 -12.73
C MET A 130 13.27 5.01 -13.71
N ALA A 131 12.67 5.46 -14.81
CA ALA A 131 13.30 6.39 -15.74
C ALA A 131 13.43 7.80 -15.10
N TRP A 132 12.42 8.23 -14.34
CA TRP A 132 12.38 9.52 -13.64
C TRP A 132 11.52 9.46 -12.36
N TRP A 133 11.56 10.50 -11.52
CA TRP A 133 10.87 10.53 -10.21
C TRP A 133 9.34 10.48 -10.30
N ASP A 134 8.77 10.89 -11.43
CA ASP A 134 7.31 10.86 -11.66
C ASP A 134 6.74 9.43 -11.70
N ASP A 135 7.59 8.42 -11.92
CA ASP A 135 7.21 7.00 -11.97
C ASP A 135 7.42 6.28 -10.63
N LEU A 136 7.69 7.01 -9.53
CA LEU A 136 7.97 6.43 -8.20
C LEU A 136 6.88 5.44 -7.75
N TRP A 137 5.64 5.77 -8.05
CA TRP A 137 4.47 4.94 -7.75
C TRP A 137 4.54 3.54 -8.39
N LEU A 138 5.23 3.35 -9.52
CA LEU A 138 5.34 2.05 -10.18
C LEU A 138 6.27 1.11 -9.39
N ASN A 139 7.39 1.66 -8.91
CA ASN A 139 8.31 0.91 -8.07
C ASN A 139 7.71 0.65 -6.69
N GLU A 140 7.16 1.69 -6.04
CA GLU A 140 6.56 1.56 -4.71
C GLU A 140 5.31 0.68 -4.75
N GLY A 141 4.42 0.84 -5.73
CA GLY A 141 3.21 0.02 -5.87
C GLY A 141 3.52 -1.44 -6.17
N PHE A 142 4.53 -1.72 -7.02
CA PHE A 142 5.00 -3.08 -7.23
C PHE A 142 5.64 -3.66 -5.96
N ALA A 143 6.47 -2.87 -5.27
CA ALA A 143 7.11 -3.27 -4.03
C ALA A 143 6.10 -3.58 -2.91
N SER A 144 5.07 -2.75 -2.74
CA SER A 144 3.97 -3.00 -1.81
C SER A 144 3.26 -4.32 -2.13
N TYR A 145 2.87 -4.54 -3.40
CA TYR A 145 2.19 -5.78 -3.77
C TYR A 145 3.04 -7.04 -3.48
N ILE A 146 4.33 -7.00 -3.82
CA ILE A 146 5.24 -8.12 -3.54
C ILE A 146 5.61 -8.21 -2.04
N GLU A 147 5.49 -7.15 -1.25
CA GLU A 147 5.64 -7.25 0.20
C GLU A 147 4.56 -8.18 0.78
N TYR A 148 3.29 -7.90 0.47
CA TYR A 148 2.17 -8.72 0.95
C TYR A 148 2.23 -10.14 0.40
N LYS A 149 2.49 -10.30 -0.90
CA LYS A 149 2.54 -11.63 -1.54
C LYS A 149 3.67 -12.51 -1.01
N GLY A 150 4.83 -11.90 -0.75
CA GLY A 150 6.01 -12.62 -0.27
C GLY A 150 5.83 -13.04 1.18
N THR A 151 5.27 -12.14 1.99
CA THR A 151 4.96 -12.41 3.39
C THR A 151 3.86 -13.45 3.53
N ASP A 152 2.81 -13.41 2.69
CA ASP A 152 1.74 -14.42 2.67
C ASP A 152 2.28 -15.81 2.34
N PHE A 153 3.21 -15.91 1.39
CA PHE A 153 3.90 -17.16 1.09
C PHE A 153 4.71 -17.68 2.30
N ALA A 154 5.51 -16.81 2.92
CA ALA A 154 6.37 -17.17 4.04
C ALA A 154 5.56 -17.51 5.31
N TYR A 155 4.42 -16.86 5.52
CA TYR A 155 3.59 -16.92 6.72
C TYR A 155 2.11 -16.99 6.36
N LYS A 156 1.67 -18.14 5.82
CA LYS A 156 0.29 -18.34 5.33
C LYS A 156 -0.80 -18.03 6.36
N ASP A 157 -0.54 -18.29 7.64
CA ASP A 157 -1.51 -18.05 8.71
C ASP A 157 -1.76 -16.56 8.97
N TRP A 158 -0.86 -15.68 8.52
CA TRP A 158 -1.02 -14.23 8.67
C TRP A 158 -2.02 -13.66 7.68
N LYS A 159 -2.32 -14.38 6.59
CA LYS A 159 -3.28 -13.96 5.53
C LYS A 159 -2.98 -12.54 5.04
N MET A 160 -1.72 -12.28 4.71
CA MET A 160 -1.26 -10.95 4.33
C MET A 160 -1.95 -10.45 3.05
N MET A 161 -2.33 -11.36 2.14
CA MET A 161 -3.09 -10.96 0.96
C MET A 161 -4.51 -10.45 1.31
N ASP A 162 -5.12 -10.91 2.39
CA ASP A 162 -6.38 -10.35 2.89
C ASP A 162 -6.17 -8.90 3.37
N GLN A 163 -5.03 -8.64 4.03
CA GLN A 163 -4.67 -7.31 4.51
C GLN A 163 -4.36 -6.34 3.35
N PHE A 164 -3.70 -6.82 2.28
CA PHE A 164 -3.43 -6.02 1.08
C PHE A 164 -4.71 -5.49 0.43
N LEU A 165 -5.75 -6.34 0.35
CA LEU A 165 -7.06 -5.93 -0.18
C LEU A 165 -7.62 -4.76 0.64
N ILE A 166 -7.44 -4.79 1.96
CA ILE A 166 -7.99 -3.80 2.88
C ILE A 166 -7.18 -2.51 2.91
N ASP A 167 -5.86 -2.59 3.03
CA ASP A 167 -5.04 -1.41 3.32
C ASP A 167 -4.63 -0.65 2.06
N ASP A 168 -4.26 -1.38 1.01
CA ASP A 168 -3.71 -0.78 -0.21
C ASP A 168 -4.76 -0.70 -1.32
N LEU A 169 -5.46 -1.80 -1.60
CA LEU A 169 -6.43 -1.82 -2.69
C LEU A 169 -7.67 -0.96 -2.37
N HIS A 170 -8.25 -1.07 -1.17
CA HIS A 170 -9.42 -0.26 -0.80
C HIS A 170 -9.10 1.24 -0.67
N SER A 171 -7.90 1.62 -0.25
CA SER A 171 -7.48 3.03 -0.18
C SER A 171 -7.36 3.67 -1.56
N MET A 172 -6.95 2.90 -2.58
CA MET A 172 -6.92 3.36 -3.97
C MET A 172 -8.32 3.61 -4.56
N LEU A 173 -9.38 2.98 -4.03
CA LEU A 173 -10.76 3.20 -4.48
C LEU A 173 -11.27 4.63 -4.22
N CYS A 174 -10.66 5.30 -3.25
CA CYS A 174 -10.96 6.68 -2.89
C CYS A 174 -10.26 7.71 -3.80
N LEU A 175 -9.30 7.29 -4.65
CA LEU A 175 -8.57 8.18 -5.55
C LEU A 175 -9.30 8.37 -6.89
N HIS A 176 -9.28 9.59 -7.39
CA HIS A 176 -10.06 10.11 -8.53
C HIS A 176 -9.73 9.51 -9.93
N GLY A 177 -9.02 8.38 -9.99
CA GLY A 177 -8.50 7.78 -11.24
C GLY A 177 -9.29 6.59 -11.80
N LEU A 178 -10.28 6.07 -11.07
CA LEU A 178 -11.03 4.87 -11.49
C LEU A 178 -12.19 5.19 -12.44
N SER A 179 -12.36 4.35 -13.45
CA SER A 179 -13.47 4.41 -14.40
C SER A 179 -14.73 3.76 -13.83
N LYS A 180 -15.89 4.00 -14.46
CA LYS A 180 -17.15 3.35 -14.09
C LYS A 180 -17.08 1.81 -14.15
N TRP A 181 -16.25 1.26 -15.04
CA TRP A 181 -16.07 -0.18 -15.18
C TRP A 181 -15.32 -0.78 -14.00
N ASP A 182 -14.31 -0.06 -13.48
CA ASP A 182 -13.51 -0.52 -12.34
C ASP A 182 -14.39 -0.61 -11.09
N PHE A 183 -15.28 0.36 -10.86
CA PHE A 183 -16.22 0.32 -9.74
C PHE A 183 -17.23 -0.82 -9.84
N GLN A 184 -17.71 -1.14 -11.05
CA GLN A 184 -18.63 -2.27 -11.22
C GLN A 184 -17.94 -3.60 -10.90
N LEU A 185 -16.73 -3.80 -11.42
CA LEU A 185 -15.93 -4.99 -11.12
C LEU A 185 -15.72 -5.17 -9.61
N LEU A 186 -15.45 -4.08 -8.89
CA LEU A 186 -15.24 -4.12 -7.43
C LEU A 186 -16.50 -4.45 -6.66
N ILE A 187 -17.66 -3.93 -7.09
CA ILE A 187 -18.95 -4.29 -6.51
C ILE A 187 -19.21 -5.80 -6.69
N ASP A 188 -18.91 -6.33 -7.88
CA ASP A 188 -19.11 -7.74 -8.20
C ASP A 188 -18.15 -8.63 -7.41
N LEU A 189 -16.87 -8.25 -7.30
CA LEU A 189 -15.87 -8.97 -6.51
C LEU A 189 -16.20 -8.94 -5.01
N ALA A 190 -16.65 -7.80 -4.48
CA ALA A 190 -17.04 -7.67 -3.08
C ALA A 190 -18.24 -8.53 -2.73
N TRP A 191 -19.12 -8.83 -3.69
CA TRP A 191 -20.24 -9.72 -3.47
C TRP A 191 -19.81 -11.18 -3.24
N ASP A 192 -18.65 -11.62 -3.72
CA ASP A 192 -18.21 -12.99 -3.48
C ASP A 192 -17.62 -13.14 -2.06
N ARG A 193 -18.11 -14.15 -1.32
CA ARG A 193 -17.67 -14.43 0.07
C ARG A 193 -16.23 -14.93 0.12
N ASP A 194 -15.76 -15.56 -0.96
CA ASP A 194 -14.38 -16.06 -1.04
C ASP A 194 -13.39 -14.91 -1.25
N ASN A 195 -13.86 -13.76 -1.75
CA ASN A 195 -13.06 -12.56 -1.94
C ASN A 195 -13.20 -11.57 -0.77
N VAL A 196 -14.41 -11.33 -0.28
CA VAL A 196 -14.68 -10.37 0.80
C VAL A 196 -15.62 -10.96 1.85
N ARG A 197 -15.18 -10.91 3.11
CA ARG A 197 -15.96 -11.39 4.27
C ARG A 197 -17.20 -10.53 4.49
N ASP A 198 -18.26 -11.13 5.03
CA ASP A 198 -19.57 -10.46 5.20
C ASP A 198 -19.50 -9.15 6.01
N GLN A 199 -18.64 -9.08 7.03
CA GLN A 199 -18.45 -7.88 7.85
C GLN A 199 -17.73 -6.74 7.11
N ASP A 200 -16.88 -7.07 6.14
CA ASP A 200 -16.02 -6.14 5.41
C ASP A 200 -16.71 -5.63 4.13
N TYR A 201 -17.73 -6.36 3.65
CA TYR A 201 -18.58 -5.99 2.52
C TYR A 201 -19.11 -4.56 2.62
N PHE A 202 -19.63 -4.17 3.79
CA PHE A 202 -20.22 -2.86 3.99
C PHE A 202 -19.21 -1.73 3.85
N THR A 203 -17.98 -1.94 4.34
CA THR A 203 -16.89 -0.97 4.22
C THR A 203 -16.50 -0.77 2.77
N CYS A 204 -16.44 -1.84 1.98
CA CYS A 204 -16.16 -1.78 0.54
C CYS A 204 -17.19 -0.89 -0.18
N MET A 205 -18.49 -1.17 0.02
CA MET A 205 -19.56 -0.40 -0.62
C MET A 205 -19.56 1.08 -0.20
N GLN A 206 -19.27 1.37 1.06
CA GLN A 206 -19.20 2.75 1.56
C GLN A 206 -18.02 3.53 0.95
N ASN A 207 -16.85 2.90 0.83
CA ASN A 207 -15.68 3.53 0.22
C ASN A 207 -15.90 3.81 -1.27
N ILE A 208 -16.49 2.86 -2.01
CA ILE A 208 -16.84 3.08 -3.42
C ILE A 208 -17.83 4.24 -3.54
N ALA A 209 -18.84 4.32 -2.66
CA ALA A 209 -19.84 5.38 -2.69
C ALA A 209 -19.28 6.76 -2.26
N ALA A 210 -18.20 6.80 -1.48
CA ALA A 210 -17.52 8.05 -1.13
C ALA A 210 -16.92 8.75 -2.36
N ASN A 211 -16.64 8.01 -3.44
CA ASN A 211 -16.16 8.52 -4.71
C ASN A 211 -17.30 9.09 -5.58
N PRO A 212 -17.18 10.31 -6.15
CA PRO A 212 -18.21 10.88 -7.03
C PRO A 212 -18.61 10.01 -8.22
N ALA A 213 -17.67 9.23 -8.78
CA ALA A 213 -17.93 8.35 -9.90
C ALA A 213 -18.60 7.02 -9.48
N GLY A 214 -18.32 6.56 -8.25
CA GLY A 214 -18.85 5.32 -7.68
C GLY A 214 -20.21 5.47 -6.98
N GLU A 215 -20.52 6.66 -6.44
CA GLU A 215 -21.74 6.95 -5.67
C GLU A 215 -23.02 6.46 -6.38
N SER A 216 -23.18 6.84 -7.65
CA SER A 216 -24.37 6.50 -8.43
C SER A 216 -24.46 5.00 -8.74
N LEU A 217 -23.31 4.34 -8.95
CA LEU A 217 -23.25 2.91 -9.24
C LEU A 217 -23.65 2.10 -8.03
N VAL A 218 -23.06 2.40 -6.87
CA VAL A 218 -23.41 1.73 -5.61
C VAL A 218 -24.87 1.93 -5.25
N TRP A 219 -25.39 3.16 -5.40
CA TRP A 219 -26.79 3.44 -5.10
C TRP A 219 -27.75 2.63 -5.99
N ASN A 220 -27.46 2.55 -7.30
CA ASN A 220 -28.27 1.74 -8.22
C ASN A 220 -28.18 0.26 -7.85
N TYR A 221 -26.96 -0.25 -7.68
CA TYR A 221 -26.72 -1.65 -7.31
C TYR A 221 -27.47 -2.06 -6.03
N VAL A 222 -27.42 -1.23 -4.99
CA VAL A 222 -28.11 -1.47 -3.72
C VAL A 222 -29.63 -1.49 -3.92
N ARG A 223 -30.19 -0.57 -4.72
CA ARG A 223 -31.64 -0.56 -5.00
C ARG A 223 -32.09 -1.80 -5.76
N ASP A 224 -31.28 -2.25 -6.71
CA ASP A 224 -31.58 -3.39 -7.58
C ASP A 224 -31.42 -4.73 -6.84
N ASN A 225 -30.49 -4.80 -5.88
CA ASN A 225 -30.14 -6.03 -5.14
C ASN A 225 -30.58 -6.03 -3.67
N TRP A 226 -31.41 -5.08 -3.24
CA TRP A 226 -31.76 -4.92 -1.82
C TRP A 226 -32.32 -6.21 -1.18
N SER A 227 -33.22 -6.91 -1.88
CA SER A 227 -33.77 -8.17 -1.39
C SER A 227 -32.71 -9.25 -1.18
N ASN A 228 -31.70 -9.32 -2.06
CA ASN A 228 -30.58 -10.26 -1.94
C ASN A 228 -29.68 -9.88 -0.76
N MET A 229 -29.43 -8.58 -0.55
CA MET A 229 -28.67 -8.09 0.60
C MET A 229 -29.37 -8.43 1.91
N VAL A 230 -30.68 -8.19 1.98
CA VAL A 230 -31.50 -8.54 3.15
C VAL A 230 -31.49 -10.04 3.40
N ALA A 231 -31.58 -10.87 2.35
CA ALA A 231 -31.50 -12.32 2.49
C ALA A 231 -30.13 -12.80 2.97
N ARG A 232 -29.05 -12.13 2.54
CA ARG A 232 -27.67 -12.48 2.90
C ARG A 232 -27.29 -12.06 4.32
N PHE A 233 -27.59 -10.82 4.69
CA PHE A 233 -27.10 -10.20 5.93
C PHE A 233 -28.16 -10.10 7.03
N GLY A 234 -29.44 -10.08 6.66
CA GLY A 234 -30.56 -9.88 7.57
C GLY A 234 -30.89 -8.40 7.82
N LEU A 235 -32.18 -8.10 8.01
CA LEU A 235 -32.69 -6.73 8.25
C LEU A 235 -32.21 -6.12 9.58
N ASN A 236 -31.84 -6.96 10.54
CA ASN A 236 -31.35 -6.52 11.85
C ASN A 236 -29.83 -6.33 11.90
N GLU A 237 -29.14 -6.49 10.76
CA GLU A 237 -27.71 -6.19 10.68
C GLU A 237 -27.48 -4.67 10.73
N ARG A 238 -26.76 -4.22 11.77
CA ARG A 238 -26.51 -2.81 12.06
C ARG A 238 -25.65 -2.17 10.97
N TYR A 239 -24.68 -2.89 10.40
CA TYR A 239 -23.82 -2.36 9.35
C TYR A 239 -24.58 -2.16 8.03
N LEU A 240 -25.53 -3.06 7.69
CA LEU A 240 -26.45 -2.87 6.57
C LEU A 240 -27.31 -1.61 6.75
N GLY A 241 -27.84 -1.40 7.96
CA GLY A 241 -28.62 -0.20 8.29
C GLY A 241 -27.82 1.11 8.17
N ARG A 242 -26.54 1.09 8.57
CA ARG A 242 -25.65 2.26 8.51
C ARG A 242 -25.07 2.54 7.11
N MET A 243 -25.06 1.55 6.23
CA MET A 243 -24.53 1.68 4.87
C MET A 243 -25.32 2.71 4.06
N ILE A 244 -26.65 2.75 4.19
CA ILE A 244 -27.52 3.64 3.39
C ILE A 244 -27.19 5.13 3.60
N PRO A 245 -27.13 5.67 4.84
CA PRO A 245 -26.71 7.06 5.06
C PRO A 245 -25.34 7.40 4.47
N SER A 246 -24.40 6.46 4.54
CA SER A 246 -23.04 6.63 4.02
C SER A 246 -23.05 6.77 2.49
N ILE A 247 -23.81 5.90 1.80
CA ILE A 247 -23.99 5.99 0.34
C ILE A 247 -24.66 7.31 -0.06
N CYS A 248 -25.68 7.74 0.71
CA CYS A 248 -26.38 8.98 0.46
C CYS A 248 -25.59 10.25 0.88
N GLY A 249 -24.36 10.10 1.36
CA GLY A 249 -23.58 11.16 1.99
C GLY A 249 -23.31 12.39 1.10
N ARG A 250 -23.29 12.23 -0.23
CA ARG A 250 -23.05 13.34 -1.19
C ARG A 250 -24.29 13.72 -2.00
N PHE A 251 -25.44 13.11 -1.72
CA PHE A 251 -26.71 13.47 -2.35
C PHE A 251 -27.13 14.88 -1.95
N LYS A 252 -27.41 15.68 -2.97
CA LYS A 252 -27.62 17.12 -2.82
C LYS A 252 -28.67 17.72 -3.77
N SER A 253 -29.48 16.88 -4.42
CA SER A 253 -30.54 17.30 -5.34
C SER A 253 -31.90 16.74 -4.93
N GLN A 254 -32.97 17.46 -5.31
CA GLN A 254 -34.34 17.03 -5.02
C GLN A 254 -34.65 15.66 -5.64
N THR A 255 -34.19 15.41 -6.87
CA THR A 255 -34.33 14.09 -7.53
C THR A 255 -33.75 12.96 -6.69
N ARG A 256 -32.56 13.14 -6.11
CA ARG A 256 -31.94 12.13 -5.24
C ARG A 256 -32.73 11.91 -3.95
N LEU A 257 -33.23 12.99 -3.35
CA LEU A 257 -34.08 12.90 -2.17
C LEU A 257 -35.35 12.10 -2.46
N ASP A 258 -35.98 12.34 -3.61
CA ASP A 258 -37.20 11.64 -4.01
C ASP A 258 -36.93 10.15 -4.33
N GLU A 259 -35.79 9.83 -4.95
CA GLU A 259 -35.34 8.44 -5.14
C GLU A 259 -35.18 7.69 -3.81
N VAL A 260 -34.55 8.33 -2.81
CA VAL A 260 -34.35 7.74 -1.48
C VAL A 260 -35.69 7.51 -0.78
N LYS A 261 -36.59 8.49 -0.82
CA LYS A 261 -37.94 8.37 -0.25
C LYS A 261 -38.74 7.25 -0.92
N ALA A 262 -38.69 7.16 -2.25
CA ALA A 262 -39.36 6.09 -2.99
C ALA A 262 -38.80 4.71 -2.63
N PHE A 263 -37.49 4.60 -2.47
CA PHE A 263 -36.84 3.35 -2.05
C PHE A 263 -37.28 2.93 -0.63
N PHE A 264 -37.35 3.86 0.32
CA PHE A 264 -37.83 3.54 1.68
C PHE A 264 -39.32 3.21 1.73
N ALA A 265 -40.14 3.85 0.89
CA ALA A 265 -41.55 3.49 0.74
C ALA A 265 -41.73 2.08 0.14
N LYS A 266 -40.86 1.67 -0.79
CA LYS A 266 -40.86 0.32 -1.37
C LYS A 266 -40.49 -0.75 -0.35
N TYR A 267 -39.59 -0.45 0.58
CA TYR A 267 -39.14 -1.38 1.62
C TYR A 267 -39.39 -0.80 3.01
N PRO A 268 -40.65 -0.75 3.51
CA PRO A 268 -40.99 -0.01 4.72
C PRO A 268 -40.35 -0.58 5.98
N ASP A 269 -40.13 -1.91 6.05
CA ASP A 269 -39.41 -2.52 7.15
C ASP A 269 -37.89 -2.27 7.01
N ALA A 270 -37.35 -1.60 8.01
CA ALA A 270 -35.96 -1.14 8.03
C ALA A 270 -35.10 -1.87 9.08
N GLY A 271 -35.70 -2.70 9.94
CA GLY A 271 -35.00 -3.36 11.05
C GLY A 271 -34.07 -2.42 11.81
N ALA A 272 -32.79 -2.80 11.94
CA ALA A 272 -31.75 -2.02 12.62
C ALA A 272 -31.42 -0.68 11.93
N GLY A 273 -31.88 -0.46 10.69
CA GLY A 273 -31.64 0.74 9.89
C GLY A 273 -32.72 1.82 9.99
N ALA A 274 -33.80 1.63 10.78
CA ALA A 274 -34.92 2.57 10.82
C ALA A 274 -34.49 4.04 11.09
N ALA A 275 -33.77 4.26 12.20
CA ALA A 275 -33.27 5.59 12.56
C ALA A 275 -32.27 6.15 11.53
N ALA A 276 -31.45 5.27 10.92
CA ALA A 276 -30.47 5.66 9.91
C ALA A 276 -31.16 6.20 8.65
N ARG A 277 -32.30 5.63 8.25
CA ARG A 277 -33.09 6.10 7.10
C ARG A 277 -33.69 7.48 7.32
N GLU A 278 -34.22 7.74 8.51
CA GLU A 278 -34.72 9.07 8.88
C GLU A 278 -33.60 10.11 8.83
N GLN A 279 -32.43 9.77 9.40
CA GLN A 279 -31.24 10.63 9.36
C GLN A 279 -30.81 10.91 7.92
N ALA A 280 -30.80 9.90 7.04
CA ALA A 280 -30.42 10.08 5.64
C ALA A 280 -31.33 11.09 4.91
N ILE A 281 -32.65 11.01 5.11
CA ILE A 281 -33.60 11.98 4.53
C ILE A 281 -33.33 13.39 5.08
N GLN A 282 -33.12 13.51 6.39
CA GLN A 282 -32.87 14.79 7.03
C GLN A 282 -31.56 15.42 6.54
N ASP A 283 -30.49 14.64 6.43
CA ASP A 283 -29.18 15.11 5.98
C ASP A 283 -29.22 15.60 4.53
N ILE A 284 -29.84 14.84 3.62
CA ILE A 284 -30.00 15.26 2.22
C ILE A 284 -30.82 16.55 2.13
N THR A 285 -31.92 16.63 2.89
CA THR A 285 -32.77 17.82 2.93
C THR A 285 -31.99 19.04 3.42
N ASN A 286 -31.18 18.87 4.47
CA ASN A 286 -30.33 19.94 5.01
C ASN A 286 -29.26 20.38 4.00
N ARG A 287 -28.64 19.45 3.25
CA ARG A 287 -27.67 19.77 2.19
C ARG A 287 -28.30 20.55 1.03
N ILE A 288 -29.50 20.17 0.59
CA ILE A 288 -30.25 20.89 -0.44
C ILE A 288 -30.52 22.32 0.01
N LYS A 289 -31.11 22.51 1.19
CA LYS A 289 -31.38 23.84 1.77
C LYS A 289 -30.12 24.66 1.95
N TRP A 290 -29.01 24.03 2.35
CA TRP A 290 -27.74 24.73 2.50
C TRP A 290 -27.24 25.25 1.15
N LEU A 291 -27.30 24.44 0.08
CA LEU A 291 -26.89 24.86 -1.26
C LEU A 291 -27.78 25.99 -1.79
N GLU A 292 -29.10 25.87 -1.67
CA GLU A 292 -30.04 26.92 -2.10
C GLU A 292 -29.75 28.28 -1.44
N ASN A 293 -29.40 28.28 -0.15
CA ASN A 293 -29.20 29.50 0.62
C ASN A 293 -27.77 30.10 0.52
N ASN A 294 -26.77 29.28 0.20
CA ASN A 294 -25.36 29.66 0.34
C ASN A 294 -24.54 29.52 -0.95
N GLN A 295 -24.93 28.69 -1.92
CA GLN A 295 -24.11 28.39 -3.10
C GLN A 295 -23.77 29.66 -3.89
N GLN A 296 -24.75 30.52 -4.17
CA GLN A 296 -24.50 31.76 -4.91
C GLN A 296 -23.59 32.71 -4.14
N LYS A 297 -23.83 32.91 -2.84
CA LYS A 297 -23.02 33.78 -1.97
C LYS A 297 -21.56 33.34 -1.93
N VAL A 298 -21.32 32.02 -1.81
CA VAL A 298 -19.97 31.45 -1.80
C VAL A 298 -19.31 31.58 -3.17
N SER A 299 -20.05 31.33 -4.26
CA SER A 299 -19.55 31.51 -5.63
C SER A 299 -19.14 32.96 -5.91
N ASP A 300 -19.98 33.92 -5.52
CA ASP A 300 -19.70 35.35 -5.68
C ASP A 300 -18.47 35.76 -4.85
N TRP A 301 -18.36 35.29 -3.60
CA TRP A 301 -17.20 35.54 -2.75
C TRP A 301 -15.91 34.95 -3.32
N LEU A 302 -15.93 33.70 -3.79
CA LEU A 302 -14.76 33.07 -4.42
C LEU A 302 -14.34 33.79 -5.69
N THR A 303 -15.29 34.19 -6.54
CA THR A 303 -15.01 34.92 -7.79
C THR A 303 -14.40 36.29 -7.52
N LYS A 304 -14.90 36.99 -6.50
CA LYS A 304 -14.38 38.30 -6.09
C LYS A 304 -12.95 38.23 -5.55
N ASN A 305 -12.60 37.18 -4.81
CA ASN A 305 -11.28 37.06 -4.17
C ASN A 305 -10.24 36.29 -5.02
N ASN A 306 -10.66 35.48 -6.00
CA ASN A 306 -9.72 34.85 -6.94
C ASN A 306 -9.23 35.79 -8.05
N ASN A 307 -9.91 36.91 -8.30
CA ASN A 307 -9.48 37.95 -9.26
C ASN A 307 -8.54 39.00 -8.64
N GLN A 308 -8.02 38.76 -7.43
CA GLN A 308 -7.08 39.65 -6.73
C GLN A 308 -5.63 39.13 -6.66
N ASN A 309 -5.31 38.01 -7.33
CA ASN A 309 -3.95 37.48 -7.46
C ASN A 309 -3.52 37.38 -8.93
#